data_AF-A0A820TJQ1-F1
#
_entry.id   AF-A0A820TJQ1-F1
#
_cell.length_a   1.000
_cell.length_b   1.000
_cell.length_c   1.000
_cell.angle_alpha   90.00
_cell.angle_beta   90.00
_cell.angle_gamma   90.00
#
_symmetry.space_group_name_H-M   'P 1'
#
loop_
_entity.id
_entity.type
_entity.pdbx_description
1 polymer ?
#
loop_
_entity_poly.entity_id
_entity_poly.type
_entity_poly.pdbx_seq_one_letter_code
_entity_poly.pdbx_strand_id
1 'polypeptide(L)'
;MKTIGIMNSIFFETIIRVDILIVFATIINYGFSVSVPKKGDLFTVNITMNDFQTTQEDEYAYVQYKLPDEELFIVGYLPLINMNSAHHMLTYACAQPASGDKFWLVSG
;
A
#
# COMPACT_ATOMS: atom_id res chain seq x y z
N MET A 1 -56.94 -2.26 -32.02
CA MET A 1 -55.59 -1.91 -32.53
C MET A 1 -54.73 -1.11 -31.52
N LYS A 2 -55.07 -1.03 -30.22
CA LYS A 2 -54.27 -0.33 -29.20
C LYS A 2 -53.32 -1.24 -28.40
N THR A 3 -53.64 -2.52 -28.29
CA THR A 3 -52.93 -3.48 -27.43
C THR A 3 -51.55 -3.89 -27.96
N ILE A 4 -51.37 -3.91 -29.28
CA ILE A 4 -50.12 -4.33 -29.93
C ILE A 4 -49.00 -3.29 -29.74
N GLY A 5 -49.33 -1.98 -29.75
CA GLY A 5 -48.35 -0.91 -29.54
C GLY A 5 -47.83 -0.83 -28.09
N ILE A 6 -48.68 -1.16 -27.12
CA ILE A 6 -48.31 -1.19 -25.69
C ILE A 6 -47.37 -2.38 -25.41
N MET A 7 -47.65 -3.54 -26.02
CA MET A 7 -46.83 -4.74 -25.86
C MET A 7 -45.41 -4.55 -26.41
N ASN A 8 -45.26 -3.84 -27.55
CA ASN A 8 -43.96 -3.50 -28.12
C ASN A 8 -43.18 -2.47 -27.28
N SER A 9 -43.86 -1.51 -26.66
CA SER A 9 -43.23 -0.51 -25.79
C SER A 9 -42.72 -1.13 -24.48
N ILE A 10 -43.48 -2.03 -23.86
CA ILE A 10 -43.06 -2.74 -22.64
C ILE A 10 -41.86 -3.64 -22.93
N PHE A 11 -41.84 -4.30 -24.08
CA PHE A 11 -40.74 -5.17 -24.49
C PHE A 11 -39.44 -4.37 -24.71
N PHE A 12 -39.54 -3.21 -25.36
CA PHE A 12 -38.41 -2.31 -25.59
C PHE A 12 -37.80 -1.75 -24.30
N GLU A 13 -38.64 -1.28 -23.37
CA GLU A 13 -38.20 -0.80 -22.05
C GLU A 13 -37.52 -1.90 -21.23
N THR A 14 -38.00 -3.14 -21.35
CA THR A 14 -37.42 -4.30 -20.65
C THR A 14 -36.04 -4.64 -21.21
N ILE A 15 -35.86 -4.62 -22.53
CA ILE A 15 -34.56 -4.87 -23.18
C ILE A 15 -33.54 -3.81 -22.76
N ILE A 16 -33.89 -2.53 -22.79
CA ILE A 16 -32.98 -1.45 -22.39
C ILE A 16 -32.52 -1.61 -20.94
N ARG A 17 -33.42 -1.98 -20.03
CA ARG A 17 -33.07 -2.22 -18.62
C ARG A 17 -32.11 -3.39 -18.45
N VAL A 18 -32.32 -4.48 -19.20
CA VAL A 18 -31.44 -5.66 -19.18
C VAL A 18 -30.06 -5.30 -19.74
N ASP A 19 -30.00 -4.56 -20.85
CA ASP A 19 -28.74 -4.13 -21.46
C ASP A 19 -27.94 -3.21 -20.54
N ILE A 20 -28.60 -2.25 -19.87
CA ILE A 20 -27.96 -1.37 -18.88
C ILE A 20 -27.41 -2.19 -17.70
N LEU A 21 -28.15 -3.17 -17.20
CA LEU A 21 -27.69 -4.03 -16.10
C LEU A 21 -26.49 -4.88 -16.51
N ILE A 22 -26.48 -5.41 -17.75
CA ILE A 22 -25.35 -6.18 -18.28
C ILE A 22 -24.12 -5.29 -18.40
N VAL A 23 -24.25 -4.09 -18.98
CA VAL A 23 -23.13 -3.15 -19.11
C VAL A 23 -22.60 -2.75 -17.74
N PHE A 24 -23.48 -2.44 -16.77
CA PHE A 24 -23.07 -2.06 -15.43
C PHE A 24 -22.36 -3.20 -14.69
N ALA A 25 -22.88 -4.43 -14.78
CA ALA A 25 -22.22 -5.62 -14.23
C ALA A 25 -20.86 -5.89 -14.90
N THR A 26 -20.75 -5.64 -16.19
CA THR A 26 -19.49 -5.78 -16.94
C THR A 26 -18.47 -4.74 -16.47
N ILE A 27 -18.86 -3.46 -16.36
CA ILE A 27 -17.99 -2.38 -15.86
C ILE A 27 -17.51 -2.65 -14.43
N ILE A 28 -18.38 -3.14 -13.54
CA ILE A 28 -17.99 -3.50 -12.17
C ILE A 28 -16.97 -4.65 -12.17
N ASN A 29 -17.19 -5.69 -12.98
CA ASN A 29 -16.28 -6.83 -13.04
C ASN A 29 -14.91 -6.49 -13.67
N TYR A 30 -14.87 -5.59 -14.67
CA TYR A 30 -13.61 -5.16 -15.28
C TYR A 30 -12.90 -4.03 -14.50
N GLY A 31 -13.65 -3.21 -13.75
CA GLY A 31 -13.13 -2.03 -13.05
C GLY A 31 -12.33 -2.32 -11.78
N PHE A 32 -12.40 -3.53 -11.23
CA PHE A 32 -11.69 -3.94 -10.00
C PHE A 32 -10.59 -4.97 -10.29
N SER A 33 -9.67 -4.66 -11.19
CA SER A 33 -8.39 -5.38 -11.25
C SER A 33 -7.38 -4.67 -10.34
N VAL A 34 -7.50 -4.88 -9.02
CA VAL A 34 -6.42 -4.53 -8.09
C VAL A 34 -5.30 -5.57 -8.31
N SER A 35 -4.16 -5.15 -8.85
CA SER A 35 -3.00 -6.02 -8.99
C SER A 35 -2.41 -6.32 -7.61
N VAL A 36 -2.91 -7.37 -6.97
CA VAL A 36 -2.32 -7.89 -5.72
C VAL A 36 -1.01 -8.60 -6.09
N PRO A 37 0.14 -8.19 -5.53
CA PRO A 37 1.41 -8.87 -5.78
C PRO A 37 1.34 -10.33 -5.32
N LYS A 38 1.86 -11.26 -6.13
CA LYS A 38 1.87 -12.68 -5.77
C LYS A 38 2.86 -12.89 -4.62
N LYS A 39 2.53 -13.77 -3.68
CA LYS A 39 3.36 -14.08 -2.49
C LYS A 39 4.81 -14.46 -2.82
N GLY A 40 5.08 -15.01 -4.01
CA GLY A 40 6.43 -15.40 -4.45
C GLY A 40 7.33 -14.23 -4.88
N ASP A 41 6.76 -13.05 -5.13
CA ASP A 41 7.48 -11.85 -5.58
C ASP A 41 7.75 -10.88 -4.41
N LEU A 42 7.42 -11.29 -3.18
CA LEU A 42 7.55 -10.48 -1.97
C LEU A 42 8.77 -10.91 -1.17
N PHE A 43 9.54 -9.93 -0.72
CA PHE A 43 10.56 -10.12 0.31
C PHE A 43 10.37 -9.09 1.43
N THR A 44 10.92 -9.42 2.60
CA THR A 44 10.85 -8.57 3.79
C THR A 44 12.25 -8.11 4.15
N VAL A 45 12.39 -6.81 4.42
CA VAL A 45 13.61 -6.24 4.98
C VAL A 45 13.39 -6.00 6.48
N ASN A 46 14.26 -6.60 7.29
CA ASN A 46 14.28 -6.33 8.74
C ASN A 46 15.30 -5.23 9.04
N ILE A 47 14.80 -4.03 9.34
CA ILE A 47 15.62 -2.89 9.76
C ILE A 47 15.46 -2.76 11.27
N THR A 48 16.49 -3.13 12.02
CA THR A 48 16.47 -3.08 13.50
C THR A 48 17.69 -2.36 14.05
N MET A 49 17.54 -1.76 15.23
CA MET A 49 18.63 -1.17 16.00
C MET A 49 19.10 -2.11 17.11
N ASN A 50 19.25 -3.40 16.77
CA ASN A 50 19.81 -4.37 17.71
C ASN A 50 21.21 -3.90 18.10
N ASP A 51 21.50 -3.92 19.39
CA ASP A 51 22.75 -3.49 20.02
C ASP A 51 22.96 -1.96 20.12
N PHE A 52 21.96 -1.15 19.75
CA PHE A 52 21.99 0.29 20.02
C PHE A 52 21.31 0.58 21.36
N GLN A 53 21.91 1.44 22.18
CA GLN A 53 21.36 1.92 23.44
C GLN A 53 21.52 3.44 23.47
N THR A 54 20.42 4.13 23.82
CA THR A 54 20.48 5.56 24.10
C THR A 54 21.11 5.77 25.48
N THR A 55 21.80 6.88 25.64
CA THR A 55 22.43 7.26 26.91
C THR A 55 21.66 8.36 27.63
N GLN A 56 20.78 9.06 26.91
CA GLN A 56 19.96 10.15 27.42
C GLN A 56 18.50 9.97 27.01
N GLU A 57 17.60 10.64 27.74
CA GLU A 57 16.19 10.76 27.36
C GLU A 57 16.06 11.63 26.10
N ASP A 58 15.01 11.37 25.31
CA ASP A 58 14.68 12.09 24.08
C ASP A 58 15.77 12.10 22.97
N GLU A 59 16.66 11.10 22.96
CA GLU A 59 17.63 10.93 21.88
C GLU A 59 16.99 10.39 20.59
N TYR A 60 17.35 11.00 19.46
CA TYR A 60 16.98 10.53 18.12
C TYR A 60 18.14 9.74 17.51
N ALA A 61 17.93 8.43 17.38
CA ALA A 61 18.84 7.51 16.74
C ALA A 61 18.39 7.19 15.31
N TYR A 62 19.36 6.93 14.43
CA TYR A 62 19.13 6.61 13.03
C TYR A 62 19.87 5.32 12.64
N VAL A 63 19.29 4.62 11.67
CA VAL A 63 19.83 3.43 11.02
C VAL A 63 19.51 3.52 9.54
N GLN A 64 20.34 2.91 8.70
CA GLN A 64 20.13 2.88 7.26
C GLN A 64 20.17 1.46 6.71
N TYR A 65 19.47 1.28 5.60
CA TYR A 65 19.50 0.05 4.81
C TYR A 65 19.54 0.43 3.33
N LYS A 66 20.54 -0.08 2.61
CA LYS A 66 20.62 0.10 1.16
C LYS A 66 19.73 -0.94 0.48
N LEU A 67 18.73 -0.48 -0.26
CA LEU A 67 17.91 -1.34 -1.11
C LEU A 67 18.70 -1.85 -2.34
N PRO A 68 18.28 -2.97 -2.94
CA PRO A 68 18.74 -3.37 -4.27
C PRO A 68 18.56 -2.25 -5.31
N ASP A 69 19.38 -2.26 -6.36
CA ASP A 69 19.35 -1.22 -7.41
C ASP A 69 18.18 -1.40 -8.42
N GLU A 70 17.26 -2.35 -8.18
CA GLU A 70 16.06 -2.60 -8.98
C GLU A 70 14.85 -1.77 -8.53
N GLU A 71 13.87 -1.59 -9.42
CA GLU A 71 12.62 -0.90 -9.09
C GLU A 71 11.74 -1.79 -8.20
N LEU A 72 11.38 -1.27 -7.03
CA LEU A 72 10.65 -1.98 -5.99
C LEU A 72 9.51 -1.12 -5.46
N PHE A 73 8.48 -1.80 -4.95
CA PHE A 73 7.32 -1.17 -4.34
C PHE A 73 7.20 -1.60 -2.88
N ILE A 74 7.04 -0.64 -1.97
CA ILE A 74 6.73 -0.94 -0.58
C ILE A 74 5.23 -1.24 -0.50
N VAL A 75 4.91 -2.48 -0.15
CA VAL A 75 3.52 -2.98 -0.09
C VAL A 75 2.98 -3.08 1.33
N GLY A 76 3.81 -2.86 2.35
CA GLY A 76 3.41 -2.90 3.75
C GLY A 76 4.54 -2.61 4.72
N TYR A 77 4.16 -2.34 5.97
CA TYR A 77 5.07 -2.10 7.09
C TYR A 77 4.64 -2.95 8.29
N LEU A 78 5.62 -3.50 9.01
CA LEU A 78 5.40 -4.17 10.29
C LEU A 78 6.29 -3.50 11.35
N PRO A 79 5.73 -2.69 12.26
CA PRO A 79 6.54 -2.03 13.28
C PRO A 79 7.04 -3.04 14.32
N LEU A 80 8.35 -3.07 14.54
CA LEU A 80 9.00 -3.85 15.58
C LEU A 80 9.55 -2.89 16.64
N ILE A 81 8.76 -2.63 17.68
CA ILE A 81 9.05 -1.58 18.67
C ILE A 81 9.15 -2.14 20.09
N ASN A 82 10.17 -1.70 20.83
CA ASN A 82 10.19 -1.86 22.29
C ASN A 82 9.43 -0.70 22.91
N MET A 83 8.19 -0.95 23.37
CA MET A 83 7.31 0.07 23.92
C MET A 83 7.85 0.74 25.20
N ASN A 84 8.85 0.14 25.85
CA ASN A 84 9.43 0.71 27.08
C ASN A 84 10.45 1.82 26.78
N SER A 85 11.00 1.88 25.58
CA SER A 85 12.12 2.78 25.26
C SER A 85 11.88 3.66 24.03
N ALA A 86 11.10 3.19 23.05
CA ALA A 86 10.85 3.93 21.83
C ALA A 86 9.51 4.68 21.89
N HIS A 87 9.57 6.00 21.81
CA HIS A 87 8.39 6.87 21.80
C HIS A 87 7.79 7.02 20.39
N HIS A 88 8.63 7.21 19.38
CA HIS A 88 8.23 7.31 17.97
C HIS A 88 9.20 6.58 17.06
N MET A 89 8.71 6.14 15.90
CA MET A 89 9.51 5.54 14.83
C MET A 89 9.11 6.17 13.50
N LEU A 90 10.11 6.58 12.72
CA LEU A 90 9.93 7.25 11.44
C LEU A 90 10.76 6.52 10.38
N THR A 91 10.27 6.48 9.15
CA THR A 91 10.97 5.84 8.02
C THR A 91 10.99 6.81 6.84
N TYR A 92 12.17 6.95 6.25
CA TYR A 92 12.42 7.86 5.14
C TYR A 92 13.16 7.13 4.03
N ALA A 93 12.92 7.56 2.79
CA ALA A 93 13.74 7.18 1.64
C ALA A 93 14.65 8.35 1.27
N CYS A 94 15.91 8.07 0.97
CA CYS A 94 16.87 9.05 0.49
C CYS A 94 17.88 8.40 -0.45
N ALA A 95 18.49 9.19 -1.34
CA ALA A 95 19.57 8.73 -2.20
C ALA A 95 20.91 8.63 -1.46
N GLN A 96 21.13 9.51 -0.48
CA GLN A 96 22.34 9.56 0.32
C GLN A 96 22.00 9.85 1.79
N PRO A 97 22.41 8.97 2.72
CA PRO A 97 22.20 9.19 4.15
C PRO A 97 23.18 10.22 4.71
N ALA A 98 22.85 10.76 5.89
CA ALA A 98 23.65 11.78 6.56
C ALA A 98 24.97 11.25 7.12
N SER A 99 25.04 9.96 7.46
CA SER A 99 26.26 9.27 7.92
C SER A 99 26.49 7.97 7.15
N GLY A 100 27.74 7.52 7.10
CA GLY A 100 28.11 6.18 6.65
C GLY A 100 28.06 5.14 7.76
N ASP A 101 27.88 5.56 9.01
CA ASP A 101 27.86 4.69 10.18
C ASP A 101 26.62 3.80 10.20
N LYS A 102 26.74 2.62 10.82
CA LYS A 102 25.62 1.69 10.98
C LYS A 102 24.48 2.33 11.80
N PHE A 103 24.85 3.07 12.84
CA PHE A 103 23.95 3.85 13.68
C PHE A 103 24.56 5.21 13.97
N TRP A 104 23.74 6.25 14.03
CA TRP A 104 24.19 7.56 14.48
C TRP A 104 23.10 8.28 15.25
N LEU A 105 23.52 9.13 16.19
CA LEU A 105 22.66 10.07 16.88
C LEU A 105 22.66 11.38 16.12
N VAL A 106 21.51 12.06 16.10
CA VAL A 106 21.46 13.47 15.72
C VAL A 106 21.50 14.26 17.01
N SER A 107 22.59 15.00 17.22
CA SER A 107 22.63 16.03 18.25
C SER A 107 21.65 17.14 17.85
N GLY A 108 20.60 17.31 18.66
CA GLY A 108 19.71 18.48 18.59
C GLY A 108 20.44 19.77 18.93
#